data_AF-A0A1C6E2R8-F1
#
_entry.id   AF-A0A1C6E2R8-F1
#
_cell.length_a   1.000
_cell.length_b   1.000
_cell.length_c   1.000
_cell.angle_alpha   90.00
_cell.angle_beta   90.00
_cell.angle_gamma   90.00
#
_symmetry.space_group_name_H-M   'P 1'
#
loop_
_entity.id
_entity.type
_entity.pdbx_description
1 polymer ?
#
loop_
_entity_poly.entity_id
_entity_poly.type
_entity_poly.pdbx_seq_one_letter_code
_entity_poly.pdbx_strand_id
1 'polypeptide(L)'
;MGVPITFLDKYNPEQFEIIGLTQRGCHDESLETKKYNDFWEMRPDGTKTGSSGNKTNGNPNIAKNDGKHNYFVNREGYIVQSCYQRILIKRRKKDEN
;
A
#
# COMPACT_ATOMS: atom_id res chain seq x y z
N MET A 1 18.82 -1.69 -2.22
CA MET A 1 19.13 -1.16 -3.57
C MET A 1 17.82 -0.90 -4.29
N GLY A 2 17.56 0.33 -4.74
CA GLY A 2 16.36 0.63 -5.52
C GLY A 2 16.58 0.26 -6.98
N VAL A 3 15.74 -0.64 -7.52
CA VAL A 3 15.72 -0.94 -8.96
C VAL A 3 14.85 0.14 -9.62
N PRO A 4 15.37 0.93 -10.58
CA PRO A 4 14.56 1.89 -11.30
C PRO A 4 13.36 1.20 -11.96
N ILE A 5 12.17 1.80 -11.92
CA ILE A 5 10.99 1.22 -12.58
C ILE A 5 11.22 0.97 -14.09
N THR A 6 12.03 1.82 -14.71
CA THR A 6 12.50 1.69 -16.10
C THR A 6 13.36 0.44 -16.34
N PHE A 7 13.96 -0.15 -15.31
CA PHE A 7 14.70 -1.40 -15.44
C PHE A 7 13.76 -2.57 -15.71
N LEU A 8 12.62 -2.67 -15.00
CA LEU A 8 11.64 -3.73 -15.25
C LEU A 8 11.06 -3.63 -16.67
N ASP A 9 10.74 -2.41 -17.09
CA ASP A 9 10.24 -2.12 -18.44
C ASP A 9 11.29 -2.42 -19.53
N LYS A 10 12.57 -2.13 -19.29
CA LYS A 10 13.63 -2.33 -20.29
C LYS A 10 14.05 -3.79 -20.46
N TYR A 11 14.06 -4.57 -19.39
CA TYR A 11 14.65 -5.92 -19.42
C TYR A 11 13.62 -7.04 -19.54
N ASN A 12 12.39 -6.86 -19.03
CA ASN A 12 11.35 -7.89 -19.04
C ASN A 12 9.96 -7.38 -19.51
N PRO A 13 9.85 -6.49 -20.52
CA PRO A 13 8.57 -5.88 -20.90
C PRO A 13 7.53 -6.91 -21.35
N GLU A 14 7.97 -8.01 -21.96
CA GLU A 14 7.12 -9.08 -22.46
C GLU A 14 6.61 -10.03 -21.37
N GLN A 15 7.15 -9.95 -20.15
CA GLN A 15 6.74 -10.84 -19.06
C GLN A 15 5.68 -10.23 -18.16
N PHE A 16 5.73 -8.90 -17.95
CA PHE A 16 4.88 -8.22 -16.99
C PHE A 16 4.36 -6.88 -17.54
N GLU A 17 3.17 -6.51 -17.10
CA GLU A 17 2.56 -5.20 -17.29
C GLU A 17 2.48 -4.51 -15.93
N ILE A 18 2.91 -3.24 -15.85
CA ILE A 18 2.70 -2.41 -14.66
C ILE A 18 1.26 -1.91 -14.70
N ILE A 19 0.47 -2.30 -13.70
CA ILE A 19 -0.97 -2.02 -13.66
C ILE A 19 -1.34 -0.95 -12.62
N GLY A 20 -0.36 -0.43 -11.88
CA GLY A 20 -0.60 0.65 -10.93
C GLY A 20 0.42 0.69 -9.79
N LEU A 21 0.20 1.65 -8.89
CA LEU A 21 1.02 1.93 -7.73
C LEU A 21 0.14 1.98 -6.49
N THR A 22 0.62 1.40 -5.39
CA THR A 22 0.01 1.58 -4.07
C THR A 22 0.60 2.82 -3.41
N GLN A 23 0.09 3.97 -3.83
CA GLN A 23 0.48 5.28 -3.29
C GLN A 23 -0.75 6.13 -2.98
N ARG A 24 -0.72 6.77 -1.82
CA ARG A 24 -1.68 7.82 -1.47
C ARG A 24 -1.79 8.88 -2.58
N GLY A 25 -3.00 9.17 -3.02
CA GLY A 25 -3.30 10.16 -4.05
C GLY A 25 -3.33 9.60 -5.48
N CYS A 26 -2.99 8.33 -5.69
CA CYS A 26 -3.13 7.66 -7.00
C CYS A 26 -4.51 7.01 -7.15
N HIS A 27 -5.56 7.60 -6.57
CA HIS A 27 -6.84 6.92 -6.35
C HIS A 27 -7.54 6.45 -7.63
N ASP A 28 -7.41 7.21 -8.72
CA ASP A 28 -8.09 6.94 -9.99
C ASP A 28 -7.43 5.79 -10.80
N GLU A 29 -6.16 5.51 -10.54
CA GLU A 29 -5.38 4.43 -11.16
C GLU A 29 -5.03 3.31 -10.17
N SER A 30 -5.44 3.46 -8.90
CA SER A 30 -5.10 2.51 -7.84
C SER A 30 -6.07 1.35 -7.79
N LEU A 31 -5.52 0.14 -7.63
CA LEU A 31 -6.27 -1.07 -7.30
C LEU A 31 -6.61 -1.14 -5.80
N GLU A 32 -7.06 -0.02 -5.23
CA GLU A 32 -7.41 0.08 -3.82
C GLU A 32 -8.63 -0.79 -3.49
N THR A 33 -8.43 -1.82 -2.67
CA THR A 33 -9.50 -2.74 -2.26
C THR A 33 -10.17 -2.36 -0.93
N LYS A 34 -9.58 -1.44 -0.17
CA LYS A 34 -10.07 -1.04 1.16
C LYS A 34 -9.69 0.41 1.49
N LYS A 35 -10.63 1.12 2.12
CA LYS A 35 -10.42 2.43 2.74
C LYS A 35 -10.41 2.29 4.27
N TYR A 36 -9.70 3.19 4.94
CA TYR A 36 -9.48 3.22 6.39
C TYR A 36 -10.01 4.53 7.00
N ASN A 37 -11.08 5.10 6.44
CA ASN A 37 -11.60 6.41 6.85
C ASN A 37 -12.10 6.42 8.31
N ASP A 38 -12.49 5.26 8.84
CA ASP A 38 -12.93 5.03 10.21
C ASP A 38 -11.79 4.79 11.21
N PHE A 39 -10.54 4.79 10.74
CA PHE A 39 -9.35 4.58 11.57
C PHE A 39 -8.76 5.91 12.04
N TRP A 40 -7.94 5.85 13.08
CA TRP A 40 -7.08 6.95 13.51
C TRP A 40 -5.67 6.45 13.80
N GLU A 41 -4.69 7.34 13.63
CA GLU A 41 -3.27 7.01 13.83
C GLU A 41 -2.89 7.12 15.31
N MET A 42 -2.17 6.10 15.77
CA MET A 42 -1.67 5.92 17.12
C MET A 42 -0.15 5.82 17.09
N ARG A 43 0.50 6.40 18.10
CA ARG A 43 1.93 6.21 18.38
C ARG A 43 2.17 4.84 19.04
N PRO A 44 3.40 4.32 19.03
CA PRO A 44 3.77 3.10 19.76
C PRO A 44 3.45 3.16 21.26
N ASP A 45 3.44 4.35 21.86
CA ASP A 45 3.09 4.57 23.27
C ASP A 45 1.57 4.55 23.56
N GLY A 46 0.73 4.32 22.54
CA GLY A 46 -0.73 4.29 22.68
C GLY A 46 -1.40 5.66 22.68
N THR A 47 -0.69 6.75 22.41
CA THR A 47 -1.29 8.09 22.27
C THR A 47 -1.71 8.38 20.82
N LYS A 48 -2.76 9.20 20.64
CA LYS A 48 -3.22 9.63 19.31
C LYS A 48 -2.25 10.63 18.69
N THR A 49 -1.94 10.48 17.40
CA THR A 49 -1.13 11.49 16.67
C THR A 49 -1.93 12.73 16.29
N GLY A 50 -3.26 12.63 16.24
CA GLY A 50 -4.15 13.64 15.67
C GLY A 50 -4.45 13.43 14.18
N SER A 51 -3.77 12.49 13.52
CA SER A 51 -4.07 12.12 12.13
C SER A 51 -5.16 11.06 12.04
N SER A 52 -5.96 11.13 10.97
CA SER A 52 -6.95 10.10 10.62
C SER A 52 -6.37 9.01 9.72
N GLY A 53 -7.14 7.93 9.56
CA GLY A 53 -6.79 6.82 8.66
C GLY A 53 -6.77 7.19 7.18
N ASN A 54 -7.30 8.36 6.78
CA ASN A 54 -7.13 8.86 5.41
C ASN A 54 -5.66 8.92 4.98
N LYS A 55 -4.73 9.10 5.93
CA LYS A 55 -3.28 9.13 5.67
C LYS A 55 -2.75 7.81 5.11
N THR A 56 -3.39 6.67 5.39
CA THR A 56 -2.93 5.35 4.95
C THR A 56 -3.70 4.79 3.74
N ASN A 57 -4.74 5.50 3.28
CA ASN A 57 -5.45 5.11 2.05
C ASN A 57 -4.49 5.14 0.85
N GLY A 58 -4.60 4.14 -0.02
CA GLY A 58 -3.72 3.95 -1.17
C GLY A 58 -2.41 3.22 -0.87
N ASN A 59 -2.02 3.12 0.40
CA ASN A 59 -0.87 2.32 0.78
C ASN A 59 -1.26 0.85 1.01
N PRO A 60 -0.30 -0.09 0.85
CA PRO A 60 -0.49 -1.44 1.36
C PRO A 60 -0.57 -1.39 2.88
N ASN A 61 -1.60 -2.02 3.45
CA ASN A 61 -1.81 -2.09 4.90
C ASN A 61 -1.86 -3.55 5.32
N ILE A 62 -1.20 -3.88 6.44
CA ILE A 62 -1.20 -5.24 7.01
C ILE A 62 -1.81 -5.21 8.40
N ALA A 63 -2.55 -6.27 8.76
CA ALA A 63 -3.10 -6.47 10.10
C ALA A 63 -1.97 -6.81 11.09
N LYS A 64 -1.31 -5.79 11.63
CA LYS A 64 -0.14 -5.93 12.49
C LYS A 64 0.00 -4.72 13.39
N ASN A 65 0.56 -4.93 14.58
CA ASN A 65 1.20 -3.90 15.39
C ASN A 65 2.61 -4.40 15.77
N ASP A 66 3.65 -3.72 15.30
CA ASP A 66 5.05 -4.10 15.57
C ASP A 66 5.64 -3.49 16.84
N GLY A 67 4.86 -2.65 17.56
CA GLY A 67 5.29 -1.97 18.79
C GLY A 67 6.40 -0.93 18.60
N LYS A 68 6.78 -0.61 17.35
CA LYS A 68 7.89 0.30 17.03
C LYS A 68 7.45 1.49 16.21
N HIS A 69 6.54 1.28 15.27
CA HIS A 69 6.03 2.32 14.38
C HIS A 69 4.58 2.66 14.71
N ASN A 70 4.15 3.84 14.25
CA ASN A 70 2.75 4.21 14.33
C ASN A 70 1.87 3.15 13.66
N TYR A 71 0.66 3.01 14.18
CA TYR A 71 -0.35 2.09 13.66
C TYR A 71 -1.69 2.81 13.56
N PHE A 72 -2.63 2.22 12.83
CA PHE A 72 -3.98 2.73 12.67
C PHE A 72 -4.95 1.76 13.32
N VAL A 73 -5.91 2.27 14.08
CA VAL A 73 -6.92 1.45 14.75
C VAL A 73 -8.32 2.04 14.55
N ASN A 74 -9.33 1.18 14.44
CA ASN A 74 -10.73 1.57 14.35
C ASN A 74 -11.47 1.38 15.69
N ARG A 75 -12.77 1.69 15.73
CA ARG A 75 -13.61 1.57 16.93
C ARG A 75 -13.76 0.15 17.47
N GLU A 76 -13.59 -0.85 16.61
CA GLU A 76 -13.66 -2.27 16.98
C GLU A 76 -12.34 -2.80 17.53
N GLY A 77 -11.29 -1.97 17.55
CA GLY A 77 -9.96 -2.37 17.98
C GLY A 77 -9.15 -3.11 16.91
N TYR A 78 -9.62 -3.13 15.65
CA TYR A 78 -8.85 -3.72 14.55
C TYR A 78 -7.68 -2.82 14.18
N ILE A 79 -6.46 -3.38 14.20
CA ILE A 79 -5.21 -2.65 14.02
C ILE A 79 -4.58 -2.99 12.67
N VAL A 80 -4.11 -1.95 11.97
CA VAL A 80 -3.27 -2.09 10.78
C VAL A 80 -2.04 -1.20 10.83
N GLN A 81 -1.01 -1.60 10.09
CA GLN A 81 0.19 -0.79 9.84
C GLN A 81 0.37 -0.55 8.35
N SER A 82 0.61 0.71 8.00
CA SER A 82 0.95 1.14 6.65
C SER A 82 2.33 0.59 6.29
N CYS A 83 2.44 -0.03 5.13
CA CYS A 83 3.68 -0.53 4.57
C CYS A 83 4.22 0.41 3.50
N TYR A 84 5.46 0.17 3.08
CA TYR A 84 6.06 0.89 1.97
C TYR A 84 5.27 0.68 0.67
N GLN A 85 5.20 1.73 -0.15
CA GLN A 85 4.52 1.72 -1.44
C GLN A 85 5.07 0.62 -2.35
N ARG A 86 4.19 0.00 -3.14
CA ARG A 86 4.52 -1.08 -4.06
C ARG A 86 4.00 -0.82 -5.46
N ILE A 87 4.76 -1.29 -6.45
CA ILE A 87 4.32 -1.42 -7.83
C ILE A 87 3.48 -2.69 -7.93
N LEU A 88 2.34 -2.57 -8.60
CA LEU A 88 1.48 -3.70 -8.93
C LEU A 88 1.81 -4.14 -10.35
N ILE A 89 2.15 -5.42 -10.49
CA ILE A 89 2.49 -6.01 -11.78
C ILE A 89 1.55 -7.18 -12.07
N LYS A 90 1.18 -7.32 -13.33
CA LYS A 90 0.43 -8.46 -13.86
C LYS A 90 1.32 -9.22 -14.82
N ARG A 91 1.36 -10.55 -14.71
CA ARG A 91 2.03 -11.38 -15.72
C ARG A 91 1.26 -11.30 -17.04
N ARG A 92 1.95 -11.04 -18.15
CA ARG A 92 1.36 -11.13 -19.48
C ARG A 92 0.98 -12.59 -19.77
N LYS A 93 -0.16 -12.80 -20.44
CA LYS A 93 -0.49 -14.14 -20.97
C LYS A 93 0.49 -14.39 -22.13
N LYS A 94 1.01 -15.61 -22.25
CA LYS A 94 1.68 -15.99 -23.51
C LYS A 94 0.57 -16.12 -24.53
N ASP A 95 0.70 -15.44 -25.67
CA ASP A 95 -0.14 -15.76 -26.81
C ASP A 95 0.16 -17.21 -27.19
N GLU A 96 -0.86 -18.07 -27.11
CA GLU A 96 -0.81 -19.42 -27.65
C GLU A 96 -0.91 -19.28 -29.17
N ASN A 97 0.24 -19.35 -29.85
CA ASN A 97 0.31 -19.63 -31.29
C ASN A 97 0.16 -21.13 -31.54
#